data_AF-A0A3D4HU38-F1
#
_entry.id   AF-A0A3D4HU38-F1
#
_cell.length_a   1.000
_cell.length_b   1.000
_cell.length_c   1.000
_cell.angle_alpha   90.00
_cell.angle_beta   90.00
_cell.angle_gamma   90.00
#
_symmetry.space_group_name_H-M   'P 1'
#
loop_
_entity.id
_entity.type
_entity.pdbx_description
1 polymer ?
#
loop_
_entity_poly.entity_id
_entity_poly.type
_entity_poly.pdbx_seq_one_letter_code
_entity_poly.pdbx_strand_id
1 'polypeptide(L)'
;MISEIIICLALGYGFGCFSTGYLMGKLKHVDIRRYGSGNAGTTNALRTLGAKAGVITLAGDMLKAILAIVLVRYVIFPEAEDLPLYILYTGLGVVLGHNYPFWLKFKGG
;
A
#
# COMPACT_ATOMS: atom_id res chain seq x y z
N MET A 1 23.97 -6.15 -4.37
CA MET A 1 22.75 -6.96 -4.50
C MET A 1 21.86 -7.02 -3.23
N ILE A 2 22.34 -7.49 -2.07
CA ILE A 2 21.48 -7.65 -0.87
C ILE A 2 20.99 -6.29 -0.32
N SER A 3 21.86 -5.29 -0.29
CA SER A 3 21.52 -3.93 0.14
C SER A 3 20.39 -3.31 -0.68
N GLU A 4 20.40 -3.53 -1.99
CA GLU A 4 19.44 -3.01 -2.96
C GLU A 4 18.09 -3.68 -2.75
N ILE A 5 18.07 -4.98 -2.46
CA ILE A 5 16.86 -5.72 -2.07
C ILE A 5 16.26 -5.14 -0.78
N ILE A 6 17.09 -4.86 0.23
CA ILE A 6 16.64 -4.25 1.49
C ILE A 6 16.04 -2.86 1.23
N ILE A 7 16.68 -2.05 0.40
CA ILE A 7 16.17 -0.73 -0.01
C ILE A 7 14.81 -0.87 -0.71
N CYS A 8 14.68 -1.80 -1.66
CA CYS A 8 13.42 -2.07 -2.37
C CYS A 8 12.31 -2.48 -1.41
N LEU A 9 12.58 -3.40 -0.48
CA LEU A 9 11.63 -3.83 0.55
C LEU A 9 11.20 -2.66 1.44
N ALA A 10 12.15 -1.86 1.92
CA ALA A 10 11.88 -0.74 2.81
C ALA A 10 11.07 0.36 2.11
N LEU A 11 11.43 0.70 0.86
CA LEU A 11 10.67 1.65 0.05
C LEU A 11 9.26 1.14 -0.21
N GLY A 12 9.14 -0.10 -0.69
CA GLY A 12 7.85 -0.75 -0.91
C GLY A 12 6.98 -0.71 0.35
N TYR A 13 7.54 -1.09 1.51
CA TYR A 13 6.86 -1.05 2.80
C TYR A 13 6.36 0.36 3.15
N GLY A 14 7.19 1.38 2.95
CA GLY A 14 6.82 2.77 3.17
C GLY A 14 5.62 3.21 2.34
N PHE A 15 5.62 2.90 1.04
CA PHE A 15 4.49 3.17 0.14
C PHE A 15 3.26 2.34 0.52
N GLY A 16 3.44 1.06 0.81
CA GLY A 16 2.38 0.14 1.21
C GLY A 16 1.65 0.59 2.48
N CYS A 17 2.38 1.19 3.42
CA CYS A 17 1.85 1.72 4.68
C CYS A 17 0.79 2.81 4.48
N PHE A 18 0.69 3.40 3.29
CA PHE A 18 -0.40 4.32 2.97
C PHE A 18 -1.71 3.55 2.82
N SER A 19 -2.65 3.76 3.76
CA SER A 19 -3.96 3.11 3.76
C SER A 19 -5.04 4.09 3.32
N THR A 20 -5.40 4.02 2.02
CA THR A 20 -6.41 4.92 1.44
C THR A 20 -7.79 4.68 2.06
N GLY A 21 -8.16 3.43 2.34
CA GLY A 21 -9.44 3.10 2.95
C GLY A 21 -9.55 3.66 4.37
N TYR A 22 -8.49 3.54 5.17
CA TYR A 22 -8.46 4.15 6.50
C TYR A 22 -8.60 5.68 6.43
N LEU A 23 -7.90 6.32 5.48
CA LEU A 23 -8.00 7.76 5.28
C LEU A 23 -9.42 8.19 4.87
N MET A 24 -10.07 7.42 3.99
CA MET A 24 -11.48 7.65 3.61
C MET A 24 -12.42 7.56 4.80
N GLY A 25 -12.19 6.62 5.73
CA GLY A 25 -12.91 6.56 7.00
C GLY A 25 -12.70 7.81 7.84
N LYS A 26 -11.45 8.22 8.00
CA LYS A 26 -11.08 9.39 8.79
C LYS A 26 -11.70 10.67 8.25
N LEU A 27 -11.76 10.84 6.92
CA LEU A 27 -12.47 11.95 6.27
C LEU A 27 -13.98 11.97 6.53
N LYS A 28 -14.55 10.81 6.88
CA LYS A 28 -15.95 10.64 7.29
C LYS A 28 -16.12 10.56 8.80
N HIS A 29 -15.07 10.90 9.58
CA HIS A 29 -15.04 10.83 11.04
C HIS A 29 -15.35 9.44 11.63
N VAL A 30 -15.05 8.37 10.90
CA VAL A 30 -15.25 6.98 11.35
C VAL A 30 -13.96 6.16 11.21
N ASP A 31 -13.69 5.28 12.17
CA ASP A 31 -12.67 4.25 12.00
C ASP A 31 -13.29 3.07 11.26
N ILE A 32 -13.01 2.91 9.96
CA ILE A 32 -13.60 1.82 9.15
C ILE A 32 -13.32 0.42 9.72
N ARG A 33 -12.27 0.26 10.53
CA ARG A 33 -11.91 -1.03 11.14
C ARG A 33 -12.86 -1.44 12.26
N ARG A 34 -13.75 -0.54 12.71
CA ARG A 34 -14.81 -0.82 13.67
C ARG A 34 -16.12 -1.26 13.01
N TYR A 35 -16.19 -1.26 11.68
CA TYR A 35 -17.39 -1.54 10.92
C TYR A 35 -17.14 -2.60 9.85
N GLY A 36 -18.22 -3.26 9.41
CA GLY A 36 -18.17 -4.28 8.37
C GLY A 36 -17.26 -5.45 8.74
N SER A 37 -16.27 -5.75 7.90
CA SER A 37 -15.31 -6.84 8.16
C SER A 37 -14.16 -6.45 9.10
N GLY A 38 -14.09 -5.18 9.52
CA GLY A 38 -13.02 -4.65 10.37
C GLY A 38 -11.66 -4.46 9.68
N ASN A 39 -11.58 -4.71 8.38
CA ASN A 39 -10.39 -4.55 7.55
C ASN A 39 -10.31 -3.11 6.97
N ALA A 40 -9.11 -2.56 6.77
CA ALA A 40 -8.93 -1.21 6.22
C ALA A 40 -8.95 -1.10 4.68
N GLY A 41 -9.23 -2.20 3.97
CA GLY A 41 -9.14 -2.31 2.52
C GLY A 41 -10.43 -1.98 1.76
N THR A 42 -10.33 -2.08 0.44
CA THR A 42 -11.36 -1.69 -0.54
C THR A 42 -12.74 -2.29 -0.26
N THR A 43 -12.83 -3.60 -0.06
CA THR A 43 -14.12 -4.29 0.13
C THR A 43 -14.84 -3.79 1.38
N ASN A 44 -14.11 -3.48 2.44
CA ASN A 44 -14.73 -2.93 3.64
C ASN A 44 -15.12 -1.46 3.46
N ALA A 45 -14.29 -0.66 2.78
CA ALA A 45 -14.64 0.72 2.42
C ALA A 45 -15.91 0.77 1.54
N LEU A 46 -16.04 -0.14 0.57
CA LEU A 46 -17.24 -0.30 -0.25
C LEU A 46 -18.48 -0.59 0.61
N ARG A 47 -18.35 -1.54 1.55
CA ARG A 47 -19.44 -1.97 2.44
C ARG A 47 -19.86 -0.90 3.45
N THR A 48 -18.90 -0.16 4.00
CA THR A 48 -19.11 0.74 5.14
C THR A 48 -19.31 2.19 4.74
N LEU A 49 -18.63 2.66 3.69
CA LEU A 49 -18.62 4.05 3.23
C LEU A 49 -19.26 4.24 1.84
N GLY A 50 -19.63 3.14 1.18
CA GLY A 50 -20.30 3.13 -0.12
C GLY A 50 -19.37 3.06 -1.33
N ALA A 51 -19.97 2.96 -2.52
CA ALA A 51 -19.27 2.70 -3.79
C ALA A 51 -18.16 3.70 -4.11
N LYS A 52 -18.41 5.00 -3.91
CA LYS A 52 -17.42 6.05 -4.17
C LYS A 52 -16.16 5.86 -3.32
N ALA A 53 -16.31 5.53 -2.04
CA ALA A 53 -15.17 5.30 -1.15
C ALA A 53 -14.43 4.01 -1.48
N GLY A 54 -15.15 2.94 -1.89
CA GLY A 54 -14.54 1.71 -2.39
C GLY A 54 -13.65 1.96 -3.61
N VAL A 55 -14.17 2.67 -4.63
CA VAL A 55 -13.40 2.98 -5.86
C VAL A 55 -12.17 3.83 -5.55
N ILE A 56 -12.31 4.87 -4.72
CA ILE A 56 -11.17 5.72 -4.32
C ILE A 56 -10.12 4.90 -3.57
N THR A 57 -10.55 4.01 -2.67
CA THR A 57 -9.65 3.13 -1.92
C THR A 57 -8.88 2.21 -2.84
N LEU A 58 -9.56 1.55 -3.77
CA LEU A 58 -8.93 0.68 -4.77
C LEU A 58 -7.92 1.44 -5.62
N ALA A 59 -8.32 2.60 -6.14
CA ALA A 59 -7.44 3.43 -6.97
C ALA A 59 -6.20 3.88 -6.18
N GLY A 60 -6.35 4.31 -4.93
CA GLY A 60 -5.21 4.70 -4.09
C GLY A 60 -4.29 3.54 -3.72
N ASP A 61 -4.85 2.37 -3.41
CA ASP A 61 -4.08 1.17 -3.09
C ASP A 61 -3.34 0.59 -4.31
N MET A 62 -3.90 0.73 -5.51
CA MET A 62 -3.18 0.44 -6.76
C MET A 62 -2.11 1.49 -7.05
N LEU A 63 -2.43 2.77 -6.88
CA LEU A 63 -1.54 3.87 -7.20
C LEU A 63 -0.26 3.84 -6.35
N LYS A 64 -0.36 3.58 -5.05
CA LYS A 64 0.84 3.49 -4.19
C LYS A 64 1.79 2.36 -4.64
N ALA A 65 1.25 1.25 -5.16
CA ALA A 65 2.04 0.14 -5.69
C ALA A 65 2.74 0.55 -6.99
N ILE A 66 1.99 1.17 -7.92
CA ILE A 66 2.53 1.68 -9.18
C ILE A 66 3.63 2.71 -8.92
N LEU A 67 3.39 3.67 -8.02
CA LEU A 67 4.37 4.71 -7.67
C LEU A 67 5.65 4.11 -7.09
N ALA A 68 5.55 3.13 -6.20
CA ALA A 68 6.72 2.45 -5.65
C ALA A 68 7.56 1.77 -6.75
N ILE A 69 6.90 1.05 -7.66
CA ILE A 69 7.57 0.33 -8.77
C ILE A 69 8.18 1.32 -9.77
N VAL A 70 7.46 2.37 -10.15
CA VAL A 70 7.95 3.41 -11.07
C VAL A 70 9.15 4.13 -10.48
N LEU A 71 9.10 4.47 -9.18
CA LEU A 71 10.22 5.10 -8.48
C LEU A 71 11.47 4.21 -8.52
N VAL A 72 11.31 2.92 -8.21
CA VAL A 72 12.43 1.96 -8.27
C VAL A 72 12.97 1.79 -9.69
N ARG A 73 12.09 1.63 -10.69
CA ARG A 73 12.47 1.43 -12.08
C ARG A 73 13.19 2.61 -12.70
N TYR A 74 12.72 3.83 -12.47
CA TYR A 74 13.16 4.99 -13.25
C TYR A 74 14.04 5.97 -12.48
N VAL A 75 14.06 5.88 -11.13
CA VAL A 75 14.78 6.85 -10.30
C VAL A 75 15.86 6.18 -9.46
N ILE A 76 15.53 5.12 -8.72
CA ILE A 76 16.47 4.52 -7.77
C ILE A 76 17.45 3.57 -8.47
N PHE A 77 16.96 2.71 -9.37
CA PHE A 77 17.75 1.69 -10.06
C PHE A 77 17.48 1.66 -11.58
N PRO A 78 17.67 2.77 -12.31
CA PRO A 78 17.35 2.88 -13.74
C PRO A 78 18.14 1.91 -14.64
N GLU A 79 19.41 1.65 -14.28
CA GLU A 79 20.34 0.86 -15.08
C GLU A 79 20.64 -0.52 -14.45
N ALA A 80 19.84 -0.95 -13.45
CA ALA A 80 20.08 -2.23 -12.80
C ALA A 80 19.81 -3.42 -13.72
N GLU A 81 20.78 -4.32 -13.83
CA GLU A 81 20.66 -5.58 -14.56
C GLU A 81 19.59 -6.51 -13.93
N ASP A 82 19.53 -6.55 -12.59
CA ASP A 82 18.58 -7.37 -11.81
C ASP A 82 17.23 -6.67 -11.54
N LEU A 83 16.84 -5.73 -12.39
CA LEU A 83 15.60 -4.96 -12.21
C LEU A 83 14.35 -5.82 -11.90
N PRO A 84 14.07 -6.95 -12.57
CA PRO A 84 12.90 -7.77 -12.24
C PRO A 84 12.88 -8.21 -10.78
N LEU A 85 14.05 -8.51 -10.21
CA LEU A 85 14.21 -8.88 -8.80
C LEU A 85 13.88 -7.69 -7.88
N TYR A 86 14.35 -6.49 -8.23
CA TYR A 86 14.10 -5.28 -7.44
C TYR A 86 12.63 -4.88 -7.46
N ILE A 87 11.95 -4.99 -8.61
CA ILE A 87 10.51 -4.77 -8.73
C ILE A 87 9.73 -5.79 -7.87
N LEU A 88 10.11 -7.07 -7.91
CA LEU A 88 9.49 -8.12 -7.11
C LEU A 88 9.56 -7.80 -5.60
N TYR A 89 10.75 -7.47 -5.10
CA TYR A 89 10.93 -7.14 -3.67
C TYR A 89 10.27 -5.82 -3.27
N THR A 90 10.20 -4.85 -4.18
CA THR A 90 9.42 -3.62 -3.97
C THR A 90 7.94 -3.95 -3.82
N GLY A 91 7.38 -4.78 -4.71
CA GLY A 91 6.00 -5.25 -4.65
C GLY A 91 5.71 -6.01 -3.35
N LEU A 92 6.62 -6.91 -2.94
CA LEU A 92 6.52 -7.60 -1.65
C LEU A 92 6.49 -6.61 -0.48
N GLY A 93 7.36 -5.60 -0.49
CA GLY A 93 7.35 -4.52 0.48
C GLY A 93 6.00 -3.81 0.53
N VAL A 94 5.43 -3.43 -0.63
CA VAL A 94 4.11 -2.78 -0.71
C VAL A 94 3.02 -3.64 -0.10
N VAL A 95 2.99 -4.94 -0.37
CA VAL A 95 2.02 -5.88 0.20
C VAL A 95 2.18 -5.96 1.72
N LEU A 96 3.42 -6.08 2.21
CA LEU A 96 3.70 -6.09 3.65
C LEU A 96 3.26 -4.79 4.34
N GLY A 97 3.53 -3.64 3.73
CA GLY A 97 3.09 -2.35 4.25
C GLY A 97 1.57 -2.17 4.22
N HIS A 98 0.90 -2.69 3.18
CA HIS A 98 -0.54 -2.62 3.06
C HIS A 98 -1.26 -3.44 4.13
N ASN A 99 -0.77 -4.66 4.38
CA ASN A 99 -1.39 -5.58 5.33
C ASN A 99 -0.98 -5.24 6.78
N TYR A 100 0.28 -4.86 6.98
CA TYR A 100 0.87 -4.61 8.30
C TYR A 100 1.50 -3.20 8.45
N PRO A 101 0.72 -2.11 8.29
CA PRO A 101 1.20 -0.75 8.52
C PRO A 101 1.53 -0.50 9.99
N PHE A 102 2.76 -0.09 10.29
CA PHE A 102 3.23 0.09 11.68
C PHE A 102 2.37 1.09 12.47
N TRP A 103 1.97 2.21 11.84
CA TRP A 103 1.20 3.28 12.48
C TRP A 103 -0.28 2.93 12.71
N LEU A 104 -0.76 1.85 12.09
CA LEU A 104 -2.09 1.28 12.33
C LEU A 104 -2.04 0.06 13.26
N LYS A 105 -0.97 -0.09 14.05
CA LYS A 105 -0.75 -1.25 14.92
C LYS A 105 -0.77 -2.57 14.15
N PHE A 106 -0.21 -2.57 12.94
CA PHE A 106 -0.12 -3.73 12.04
C PHE A 106 -1.48 -4.33 11.65
N LYS A 107 -2.53 -3.50 11.63
CA LYS A 107 -3.89 -3.87 11.19
C LYS A 107 -4.31 -3.02 9.99
N GLY A 108 -3.92 -3.47 8.81
CA GLY A 108 -4.14 -2.82 7.53
C GLY A 108 -5.26 -3.44 6.69
N GLY A 109 -4.98 -3.51 5.38
CA GLY A 109 -5.83 -4.06 4.32
C GLY A 109 -5.77 -5.58 4.21
#